data_AF-A0A971J458-F1
#
_entry.id   AF-A0A971J458-F1
#
_cell.length_a   1.000
_cell.length_b   1.000
_cell.length_c   1.000
_cell.angle_alpha   90.00
_cell.angle_beta   90.00
_cell.angle_gamma   90.00
#
_symmetry.space_group_name_H-M   'P 1'
#
loop_
_entity.id
_entity.type
_entity.pdbx_description
1 polymer ?
#
loop_
_entity_poly.entity_id
_entity_poly.type
_entity_poly.pdbx_seq_one_letter_code
_entity_poly.pdbx_strand_id
1 'polypeptide(L)' 'MDNEAKVLEAFKQAGKPLTSKEVAELSGLDKKEVDKVIKKLKEADKIHSPKRCYYEPK' A
#
# COMPACT_ATOMS: atom_id res chain seq x y z
N MET A 1 -13.91 3.73 5.66
CA MET A 1 -13.36 4.23 4.37
C MET A 1 -11.96 4.81 4.58
N ASP A 2 -11.21 4.26 5.55
CA ASP A 2 -10.03 4.91 6.15
C ASP A 2 -8.73 4.16 5.83
N ASN A 3 -8.85 2.90 5.44
CA ASN A 3 -7.72 2.04 5.17
C ASN A 3 -6.95 2.47 3.93
N GLU A 4 -7.65 2.94 2.89
CA GLU A 4 -7.02 3.46 1.66
C GLU A 4 -6.17 4.69 1.95
N ALA A 5 -6.66 5.59 2.80
CA ALA A 5 -5.92 6.77 3.25
C ALA A 5 -4.68 6.38 4.07
N LYS A 6 -4.82 5.47 5.04
CA LYS A 6 -3.68 4.98 5.84
C LYS A 6 -2.61 4.29 5.01
N VAL A 7 -3.01 3.47 4.03
CA VAL A 7 -2.06 2.81 3.11
C VAL A 7 -1.36 3.84 2.22
N LEU A 8 -2.10 4.81 1.67
CA LEU A 8 -1.52 5.90 0.88
C LEU A 8 -0.57 6.79 1.70
N GLU A 9 -0.91 7.09 2.95
CA GLU A 9 -0.01 7.80 3.86
C GLU A 9 1.24 7.00 4.16
N ALA A 10 1.12 5.70 4.46
CA ALA A 10 2.28 4.83 4.67
C ALA A 10 3.22 4.84 3.45
N PHE A 11 2.67 4.77 2.24
CA PHE A 11 3.43 4.86 1.00
C PHE A 11 4.10 6.24 0.80
N LYS A 12 3.35 7.34 1.01
CA LYS A 12 3.89 8.71 0.90
C LYS A 12 4.97 8.99 1.94
N GLN A 13 4.76 8.53 3.17
CA GLN A 13 5.65 8.76 4.30
C GLN A 13 6.93 7.94 4.17
N ALA A 14 6.85 6.74 3.59
CA ALA A 14 8.03 5.95 3.29
C ALA A 14 8.83 6.50 2.09
N GLY A 15 8.17 7.15 1.12
CA GLY A 15 8.83 7.75 -0.05
C GLY A 15 9.62 6.74 -0.90
N LYS A 16 9.30 5.45 -0.76
CA LYS A 16 10.00 4.33 -1.38
C LYS A 16 9.03 3.17 -1.60
N PRO A 17 9.37 2.22 -2.49
CA PRO A 17 8.56 1.02 -2.66
C PRO A 17 8.48 0.26 -1.35
N LEU A 18 7.28 0.01 -0.85
CA LEU A 18 7.02 -0.77 0.36
C LEU A 18 6.39 -2.11 0.04
N THR A 19 6.67 -3.10 0.87
CA THR A 19 5.97 -4.38 0.79
C THR A 19 4.62 -4.32 1.49
N SER A 20 3.68 -5.20 1.13
CA SER A 20 2.39 -5.32 1.84
C SER A 20 2.55 -5.59 3.35
N LYS A 21 3.69 -6.12 3.77
CA LYS A 21 4.02 -6.35 5.18
C LYS A 21 4.42 -5.06 5.89
N GLU A 22 5.31 -4.27 5.27
CA GLU A 22 5.68 -2.95 5.81
C GLU A 22 4.50 -1.98 5.80
N VAL A 23 3.67 -2.00 4.75
CA VAL A 23 2.44 -1.20 4.71
C VAL A 23 1.53 -1.60 5.86
N ALA A 24 1.35 -2.89 6.15
CA ALA A 24 0.54 -3.35 7.29
C ALA A 24 1.10 -2.87 8.63
N GLU A 25 2.42 -2.93 8.83
CA GLU A 25 3.07 -2.42 10.05
C GLU A 25 2.97 -0.90 10.19
N LEU A 26 3.20 -0.15 9.12
CA LEU A 26 3.14 1.33 9.12
C LEU A 26 1.71 1.86 9.27
N SER A 27 0.76 1.23 8.58
CA SER A 27 -0.66 1.63 8.64
C SER A 27 -1.38 1.07 9.87
N GLY A 28 -0.77 0.11 10.58
CA GLY A 28 -1.42 -0.65 11.65
C GLY A 28 -2.64 -1.42 11.17
N LEU A 29 -2.68 -1.80 9.89
CA LEU A 29 -3.79 -2.51 9.27
C LEU A 29 -3.52 -4.00 9.19
N ASP A 30 -4.60 -4.76 9.19
CA ASP A 30 -4.52 -6.20 9.00
C ASP A 30 -4.06 -6.55 7.59
N LYS A 31 -3.31 -7.64 7.44
CA LYS A 31 -2.73 -8.04 6.14
C LYS A 31 -3.82 -8.26 5.07
N LYS A 32 -5.02 -8.70 5.49
CA LYS A 32 -6.21 -8.82 4.63
C LYS A 32 -6.72 -7.47 4.12
N GLU A 33 -6.73 -6.46 4.98
CA GLU A 33 -7.18 -5.11 4.63
C GLU A 33 -6.17 -4.47 3.67
N VAL A 34 -4.88 -4.59 3.96
CA VAL A 34 -3.82 -4.11 3.09
C VAL A 34 -3.87 -4.77 1.71
N ASP A 35 -4.09 -6.10 1.62
CA ASP A 35 -4.20 -6.78 0.32
C ASP A 35 -5.40 -6.28 -0.50
N LYS A 36 -6.56 -6.08 0.16
CA LYS A 36 -7.76 -5.50 -0.49
C LYS A 36 -7.50 -4.07 -0.98
N VAL A 37 -6.86 -3.25 -0.15
CA VAL A 37 -6.55 -1.86 -0.48
C VAL A 37 -5.53 -1.79 -1.60
N ILE A 38 -4.46 -2.59 -1.56
CA ILE A 38 -3.46 -2.68 -2.62
C ILE A 38 -4.10 -3.13 -3.93
N LYS A 39 -5.00 -4.12 -3.92
CA LYS A 39 -5.76 -4.49 -5.12
C LYS A 39 -6.56 -3.32 -5.68
N LYS A 40 -7.35 -2.65 -4.84
CA LYS A 40 -8.12 -1.47 -5.25
C LYS A 40 -7.24 -0.34 -5.80
N LEU A 41 -6.14 -0.01 -5.12
CA LEU A 41 -5.22 1.04 -5.54
C LEU A 41 -4.50 0.67 -6.84
N LYS A 42 -4.19 -0.61 -7.03
CA LYS A 42 -3.61 -1.14 -8.27
C LYS A 42 -4.61 -1.12 -9.42
N GLU A 43 -5.87 -1.49 -9.17
CA GLU A 43 -6.97 -1.36 -10.14
C GLU A 43 -7.25 0.10 -10.50
N ALA A 44 -7.11 1.01 -9.53
CA ALA A 44 -7.22 2.46 -9.73
C ALA A 44 -5.95 3.10 -10.35
N ASP A 45 -4.95 2.31 -10.73
CA ASP A 45 -3.65 2.74 -11.29
C ASP A 45 -2.88 3.75 -10.40
N LYS A 46 -3.18 3.78 -9.09
CA LYS A 46 -2.56 4.68 -8.12
C LYS A 46 -1.26 4.14 -7.53
N ILE A 47 -1.06 2.82 -7.60
CA ILE A 47 0.18 2.18 -7.17
C ILE A 47 0.71 1.24 -8.26
N HIS A 48 2.03 1.20 -8.41
CA HIS A 48 2.72 0.28 -9.30
C HIS A 48 3.66 -0.64 -8.50
N SER A 49 4.04 -1.77 -9.09
CA SER A 49 4.93 -2.75 -8.46
C SER A 49 6.25 -2.83 -9.25
N PRO A 50 7.27 -2.01 -8.90
CA PRO A 50 8.56 -2.01 -9.61
C PRO A 50 9.34 -3.30 -9.41
N LYS A 51 9.11 -3.96 -8.28
CA LYS A 51 9.82 -5.16 -7.82
C LYS A 51 8.83 -6.12 -7.20
N ARG A 52 9.07 -7.42 -7.36
CA ARG A 52 8.16 -8.47 -6.89
C ARG A 52 7.89 -8.30 -5.38
N CYS A 53 6.60 -8.16 -5.02
CA CYS A 53 6.10 -7.88 -3.67
C CYS A 53 6.38 -6.47 -3.10
N TYR A 54 6.85 -5.53 -3.91
CA TYR A 54 6.97 -4.11 -3.55
C TYR A 54 5.95 -3.29 -4.32
N TYR A 55 5.38 -2.29 -3.67
CA TYR A 55 4.39 -1.40 -4.21
C TYR A 55 4.84 0.04 -3.94
N GLU A 56 4.71 0.91 -4.92
CA GLU A 56 4.97 2.33 -4.80
C GLU A 56 3.79 3.13 -5.35
N PRO A 57 3.45 4.28 -4.77
CA PRO A 57 2.48 5.19 -5.35
C PRO A 57 3.02 5.71 -6.69
N LYS A 58 2.17 5.71 -7.71
CA LYS A 58 2.47 6.30 -9.01
C LYS A 58 2.45 7.83 -8.94
#